data_AF-A0A0F9A4W6-F1
#
_entry.id   AF-A0A0F9A4W6-F1
#
_cell.length_a   1.000
_cell.length_b   1.000
_cell.length_c   1.000
_cell.angle_alpha   90.00
_cell.angle_beta   90.00
_cell.angle_gamma   90.00
#
_symmetry.space_group_name_H-M   'P 1'
#
loop_
_entity.id
_entity.type
_entity.pdbx_description
1 polymer ?
#
loop_
_entity_poly.entity_id
_entity_poly.type
_entity_poly.pdbx_seq_one_letter_code
_entity_poly.pdbx_strand_id
1 'polypeptide(L)' 'MELIFQGEDEFMRFIIDRTTKHLQISSSKTGYKLTNMPWKSLFDPGKEEVQEEATDKMDDEEFKGCIVRDMKLIGYKLK' A
#
# COMPACT_ATOMS: atom_id res chain seq x y z
N MET A 1 -4.02 0.24 9.85
CA MET A 1 -4.49 -0.84 8.96
C MET A 1 -3.33 -1.74 8.55
N GLU A 2 -3.57 -3.04 8.46
CA GLU A 2 -2.61 -4.01 7.92
C GLU A 2 -3.22 -4.77 6.75
N LEU A 3 -2.47 -4.92 5.64
CA LEU A 3 -2.90 -5.65 4.45
C LEU A 3 -1.78 -6.61 4.01
N ILE A 4 -2.16 -7.85 3.72
CA ILE A 4 -1.23 -8.90 3.28
C ILE A 4 -1.67 -9.42 1.92
N PHE A 5 -0.75 -9.46 0.99
CA PHE A 5 -0.97 -9.86 -0.39
C PHE A 5 -0.02 -10.99 -0.78
N GLN A 6 -0.52 -11.89 -1.63
CA GLN A 6 0.20 -13.02 -2.20
C GLN A 6 0.20 -12.93 -3.73
N GLY A 7 1.38 -12.83 -4.33
CA GLY A 7 1.63 -13.05 -5.76
C GLY A 7 2.00 -14.51 -6.04
N GLU A 8 2.49 -14.81 -7.25
CA GLU A 8 2.94 -16.17 -7.59
C GLU A 8 4.13 -16.61 -6.72
N ASP A 9 5.14 -15.77 -6.57
CA ASP A 9 6.37 -16.07 -5.80
C ASP A 9 6.75 -14.98 -4.77
N GLU A 10 5.84 -14.03 -4.49
CA GLU A 10 6.11 -12.91 -3.59
C GLU A 10 4.98 -12.70 -2.58
N PHE A 11 5.35 -12.54 -1.31
CA PHE A 11 4.47 -12.03 -0.25
C PHE A 11 4.73 -10.54 -0.07
N MET A 12 3.68 -9.75 0.04
CA MET A 12 3.78 -8.32 0.31
C MET A 12 2.87 -7.94 1.48
N ARG A 13 3.45 -7.29 2.49
CA ARG A 13 2.74 -6.81 3.67
C ARG A 13 2.85 -5.29 3.73
N PHE A 14 1.71 -4.63 3.93
CA PHE A 14 1.59 -3.21 4.15
C PHE A 14 1.08 -2.96 5.57
N ILE A 15 1.76 -2.07 6.29
CA ILE A 15 1.28 -1.50 7.55
C ILE A 15 1.12 0.00 7.33
N ILE A 16 -0.11 0.46 7.48
CA ILE A 16 -0.57 1.76 7.02
C ILE A 16 -1.27 2.46 8.18
N ASP A 17 -0.70 3.55 8.66
CA ASP A 17 -1.35 4.49 9.57
C ASP A 17 -1.72 5.76 8.82
N ARG A 18 -3.03 5.97 8.61
CA ARG A 18 -3.55 7.14 7.87
C ARG A 18 -3.51 8.41 8.70
N THR A 19 -3.70 8.31 10.02
CA THR A 19 -3.72 9.46 10.92
C THR A 19 -2.32 10.08 11.02
N THR A 20 -1.30 9.24 11.14
CA THR A 20 0.10 9.69 11.25
C THR A 20 0.84 9.67 9.90
N LYS A 21 0.16 9.35 8.80
CA LYS A 21 0.73 9.19 7.45
C LYS A 21 1.98 8.29 7.44
N HIS A 22 1.94 7.20 8.19
CA HIS A 22 3.03 6.24 8.30
C HIS A 22 2.79 5.02 7.41
N LEU A 23 3.81 4.62 6.66
CA LEU A 23 3.77 3.48 5.77
C LEU A 23 5.00 2.60 5.97
N GLN A 24 4.77 1.31 6.20
CA GLN A 24 5.81 0.28 6.21
C GLN A 24 5.44 -0.81 5.22
N ILE A 25 6.44 -1.28 4.47
CA ILE A 25 6.29 -2.34 3.49
C ILE A 25 7.32 -3.43 3.78
N SER A 26 6.91 -4.69 3.70
CA SER A 26 7.84 -5.82 3.61
C SER A 26 7.48 -6.72 2.44
N SER A 27 8.46 -7.01 1.60
CA SER A 27 8.41 -7.98 0.50
C SER A 27 9.79 -8.59 0.23
N SER A 28 9.90 -9.47 -0.76
CA SER A 28 11.19 -10.04 -1.19
C SER A 28 12.21 -8.95 -1.58
N LYS A 29 11.74 -7.84 -2.18
CA LYS A 29 12.58 -6.68 -2.56
C LYS A 29 13.21 -5.97 -1.36
N THR A 30 12.54 -5.97 -0.22
CA THR A 30 13.06 -5.43 1.05
C THR A 30 13.80 -6.49 1.88
N GLY A 31 14.05 -7.68 1.32
CA GLY A 31 14.60 -8.80 2.07
C GLY A 31 13.68 -9.27 3.21
N TYR A 32 12.37 -9.17 3.00
CA TYR A 32 11.31 -9.47 3.97
C TYR A 32 11.35 -8.63 5.26
N LYS A 33 12.12 -7.55 5.30
CA LYS A 33 12.16 -6.61 6.42
C LYS A 33 11.10 -5.53 6.24
N LEU A 34 10.40 -5.19 7.33
CA LEU A 34 9.54 -4.00 7.35
C LEU A 34 10.42 -2.77 7.19
N THR A 35 10.26 -2.11 6.05
CA THR A 35 10.99 -0.89 5.68
C THR A 35 10.01 0.27 5.64
N ASN A 36 10.37 1.38 6.28
CA ASN A 36 9.60 2.61 6.18
C ASN A 36 9.70 3.15 4.76
N MET A 37 8.55 3.43 4.15
CA MET A 37 8.45 4.01 2.83
C MET A 37 7.71 5.34 2.92
N PRO A 38 7.99 6.30 2.02
CA PRO A 38 7.18 7.51 1.94
C PRO A 38 5.72 7.11 1.73
N TRP A 39 4.81 7.67 2.54
CA TRP A 39 3.36 7.44 2.43
C TRP A 39 2.85 7.51 0.99
N LYS A 40 3.38 8.49 0.24
CA LYS A 40 2.99 8.80 -1.13
C LYS A 40 3.48 7.77 -2.17
N SER A 41 4.35 6.83 -1.79
CA SER A 41 4.89 5.80 -2.68
C SER A 41 3.94 4.62 -2.91
N LEU A 42 2.73 4.64 -2.35
CA LEU A 42 1.83 3.49 -2.36
C LEU A 42 1.11 3.27 -3.71
N PHE A 43 0.90 4.34 -4.50
CA PHE A 43 0.01 4.25 -5.68
C PHE A 43 0.62 4.68 -7.02
N ASP A 44 1.57 5.63 -7.07
CA ASP A 44 2.33 5.92 -8.31
C ASP A 44 3.42 6.98 -8.07
N PRO A 45 4.70 6.72 -8.41
CA PRO A 45 5.76 7.73 -8.39
C PRO A 45 5.49 8.88 -9.38
N GLY A 46 5.65 10.12 -8.96
CA GLY A 46 5.46 11.33 -9.78
C GLY A 46 4.06 11.94 -9.79
N LYS A 47 3.10 11.37 -9.05
CA LYS A 47 1.74 11.92 -8.86
C LYS A 47 1.35 12.05 -7.38
N GLU A 48 2.34 12.18 -6.52
CA GLU A 48 2.22 12.06 -5.08
C GLU A 48 1.25 13.08 -4.45
N GLU A 49 1.26 14.34 -4.90
CA GLU A 49 0.38 15.40 -4.36
C GLU A 49 -1.10 15.17 -4.72
N VAL A 50 -1.36 14.79 -5.98
CA VAL A 50 -2.72 14.51 -6.47
C VAL A 50 -3.31 13.30 -5.73
N GLN A 51 -2.48 12.29 -5.44
CA GLN A 51 -2.89 11.12 -4.66
C GLN A 51 -3.18 11.49 -3.22
N GLU A 52 -2.37 12.34 -2.60
CA GLU A 52 -2.60 12.78 -1.22
C GLU A 52 -3.93 13.52 -1.10
N GLU A 53 -4.23 14.47 -2.00
CA GLU A 53 -5.52 15.18 -1.99
C GLU A 53 -6.73 14.26 -2.22
N ALA A 54 -6.58 13.24 -3.06
CA ALA A 54 -7.64 12.27 -3.32
C ALA A 54 -7.83 11.32 -2.12
N THR A 55 -6.73 10.84 -1.54
CA THR A 55 -6.75 9.85 -0.45
C THR A 55 -7.09 10.46 0.90
N ASP A 56 -6.79 11.74 1.16
CA ASP A 56 -7.16 12.42 2.41
C ASP A 56 -8.70 12.57 2.55
N LYS A 57 -9.46 12.50 1.45
CA LYS A 57 -10.92 12.61 1.44
C LYS A 57 -11.65 11.27 1.55
N MET A 58 -10.93 10.15 1.39
CA MET A 58 -11.50 8.81 1.44
C MET A 58 -11.68 8.33 2.87
N ASP A 59 -12.70 7.54 3.14
CA ASP A 59 -12.73 6.77 4.39
C ASP A 59 -11.78 5.55 4.34
N ASP A 60 -11.62 4.86 5.47
CA ASP A 60 -10.66 3.76 5.60
C ASP A 60 -11.02 2.57 4.70
N GLU A 61 -12.31 2.31 4.46
CA GLU A 61 -12.77 1.19 3.64
C GLU A 61 -12.60 1.50 2.15
N GLU A 62 -12.91 2.72 1.71
CA GLU A 62 -12.64 3.19 0.35
C GLU A 62 -11.15 3.14 0.03
N PHE A 63 -10.33 3.67 0.94
CA PHE A 63 -8.87 3.69 0.79
C PHE A 63 -8.31 2.26 0.69
N LYS A 64 -8.75 1.37 1.58
CA LYS A 64 -8.42 -0.06 1.53
C LYS A 64 -8.84 -0.70 0.20
N GLY A 65 -10.04 -0.37 -0.28
CA GLY A 65 -10.57 -0.82 -1.55
C GLY A 65 -9.68 -0.45 -2.74
N CYS A 66 -9.15 0.79 -2.76
CA CYS A 66 -8.19 1.24 -3.76
C CYS A 66 -6.91 0.39 -3.75
N ILE A 67 -6.30 0.19 -2.57
CA ILE A 67 -5.08 -0.65 -2.46
C ILE A 67 -5.35 -2.06 -2.97
N VAL A 68 -6.44 -2.67 -2.52
CA VAL A 68 -6.77 -4.05 -2.91
C VAL A 68 -7.02 -4.15 -4.41
N ARG A 69 -7.71 -3.18 -5.01
CA ARG A 69 -7.95 -3.12 -6.45
C ARG A 69 -6.62 -3.01 -7.21
N ASP A 70 -5.76 -2.09 -6.80
CA ASP A 70 -4.53 -1.79 -7.52
C ASP A 70 -3.54 -2.96 -7.39
N MET A 71 -3.45 -3.59 -6.21
CA MET A 71 -2.69 -4.83 -6.00
C MET A 71 -3.24 -6.00 -6.83
N LYS A 72 -4.56 -6.13 -6.99
CA LYS A 72 -5.16 -7.14 -7.87
C LYS A 72 -4.81 -6.92 -9.34
N LEU A 73 -4.77 -5.67 -9.80
CA LEU A 73 -4.41 -5.33 -11.18
C LEU A 73 -2.97 -5.75 -11.51
N ILE A 74 -2.05 -5.69 -10.55
CA ILE A 74 -0.66 -6.15 -10.71
C ILE A 74 -0.46 -7.65 -10.39
N GLY A 75 -1.55 -8.41 -10.21
CA GLY A 75 -1.51 -9.87 -10.08
C GLY A 75 -1.44 -10.41 -8.65
N TYR A 76 -1.57 -9.57 -7.63
CA TYR A 76 -1.56 -10.01 -6.23
C TYR A 76 -2.97 -10.30 -5.71
N LYS A 77 -3.09 -11.29 -4.82
CA LYS A 77 -4.33 -11.66 -4.15
C LYS A 77 -4.25 -11.28 -2.67
N LEU A 78 -5.31 -10.64 -2.16
CA LEU A 78 -5.43 -10.39 -0.72
C LEU A 78 -5.54 -11.74 0.02
N LYS A 79 -4.75 -11.90 1.08
CA LYS A 79 -4.71 -13.12 1.91
C LYS A 79 -5.45 -12.92 3.23
#